data_AF-A0A482UNX8-F1
#
_entry.id   AF-A0A482UNX8-F1
#
_cell.length_a   1.000
_cell.length_b   1.000
_cell.length_c   1.000
_cell.angle_alpha   90.00
_cell.angle_beta   90.00
_cell.angle_gamma   90.00
#
_symmetry.space_group_name_H-M   'P 1'
#
loop_
_entity.id
_entity.type
_entity.pdbx_description
1 polymer ?
#
loop_
_entity_poly.entity_id
_entity_poly.type
_entity_poly.pdbx_seq_one_letter_code
_entity_poly.pdbx_strand_id
1 'polypeptide(L)' 'MDRSDGMLVIGSSLEVYSAYRFVSRANNKHTPIAIVNYGQTRAERQQMARVVYKSDAHCASLLARVLEKVR' A
#
# COMPACT_ATOMS: atom_id res chain seq x y z
N MET A 1 -11.04 1.93 -7.69
CA MET A 1 -11.09 1.75 -6.23
C MET A 1 -12.44 1.22 -5.78
N ASP A 2 -13.57 1.83 -6.15
CA ASP A 2 -14.88 1.44 -5.58
C ASP A 2 -15.36 0.02 -5.94
N ARG A 3 -14.72 -0.65 -6.90
CA ARG A 3 -14.93 -2.07 -7.23
C ARG A 3 -13.67 -2.92 -7.02
N SER A 4 -12.72 -2.44 -6.22
CA SER A 4 -11.46 -3.12 -5.97
C SER A 4 -11.56 -3.90 -4.66
N ASP A 5 -11.15 -5.18 -4.68
CA ASP A 5 -11.17 -6.03 -3.49
C ASP A 5 -10.06 -5.67 -2.48
N GLY A 6 -9.07 -4.88 -2.90
CA GLY A 6 -7.97 -4.41 -2.07
C GLY A 6 -7.22 -3.25 -2.70
N MET A 7 -6.33 -2.64 -1.91
CA MET A 7 -5.44 -1.58 -2.34
C MET A 7 -3.98 -1.96 -2.05
N LEU A 8 -3.12 -1.86 -3.06
CA LEU A 8 -1.67 -2.04 -2.93
C LEU A 8 -0.96 -0.70 -3.11
N VAL A 9 -0.18 -0.29 -2.11
CA VAL A 9 0.68 0.91 -2.16
C VAL A 9 2.13 0.46 -2.36
N ILE A 10 2.81 1.03 -3.35
CA ILE A 10 4.20 0.68 -3.69
C ILE A 10 5.04 1.95 -3.74
N GLY A 11 6.14 2.00 -2.98
CA GLY A 11 7.15 3.06 -3.06
C GLY A 11 6.63 4.47 -2.74
N SER A 12 5.63 4.59 -1.87
CA SER A 12 5.09 5.88 -1.44
C SER A 12 5.06 5.98 0.08
N SER A 13 5.58 7.09 0.61
CA SER A 13 5.44 7.46 2.02
C SER A 13 4.01 7.88 2.41
N LEU A 14 3.17 8.14 1.41
CA LEU A 14 1.81 8.68 1.55
C LEU A 14 1.75 10.05 2.23
N GLU A 15 2.82 10.85 2.14
CA GLU A 15 2.83 12.16 2.78
C GLU A 15 1.95 13.18 2.05
N VAL A 16 2.01 13.15 0.71
CA VAL A 16 1.22 14.03 -0.15
C VAL A 16 -0.22 13.52 -0.26
N TYR A 17 -1.18 14.45 -0.16
CA TYR A 17 -2.60 14.13 -0.11
C TYR A 17 -3.14 13.42 -1.37
N SER A 18 -2.46 13.58 -2.52
CA SER A 18 -2.92 13.06 -3.82
C SER A 18 -3.11 11.55 -3.85
N ALA A 19 -2.16 10.79 -3.30
CA ALA A 19 -2.28 9.33 -3.13
C ALA A 19 -2.97 8.98 -1.81
N TYR A 20 -2.67 9.72 -0.74
CA TYR A 20 -3.18 9.46 0.60
C TYR A 20 -4.72 9.50 0.69
N ARG A 21 -5.40 10.37 -0.08
CA ARG A 21 -6.88 10.41 -0.12
C ARG A 21 -7.51 9.07 -0.48
N PHE A 22 -6.84 8.27 -1.32
CA PHE A 22 -7.33 6.94 -1.69
C PHE A 22 -7.15 5.96 -0.54
N VAL A 23 -5.99 5.96 0.13
CA VAL A 23 -5.73 5.13 1.32
C VAL A 23 -6.72 5.44 2.44
N SER A 24 -6.97 6.73 2.70
CA SER A 24 -7.97 7.16 3.67
C SER A 24 -9.38 6.66 3.31
N ARG A 25 -9.78 6.74 2.03
CA ARG A 25 -11.05 6.19 1.55
C ARG A 25 -11.12 4.66 1.69
N ALA A 26 -10.05 3.92 1.37
CA ALA A 26 -9.99 2.46 1.59
C ALA A 26 -10.24 2.13 3.06
N ASN A 27 -9.53 2.81 3.96
CA ASN A 27 -9.64 2.56 5.39
C ASN A 27 -11.09 2.75 5.87
N ASN A 28 -11.74 3.83 5.44
CA ASN A 28 -13.13 4.12 5.81
C ASN A 28 -14.14 3.12 5.19
N LYS A 29 -13.84 2.60 4.00
CA LYS A 29 -14.67 1.59 3.32
C LYS A 29 -14.35 0.15 3.73
N HIS A 30 -13.48 -0.03 4.73
CA HIS A 30 -13.00 -1.35 5.16
C HIS A 30 -12.30 -2.15 4.06
N THR A 31 -11.78 -1.49 3.02
CA THR A 31 -11.01 -2.15 1.96
C THR A 31 -9.61 -2.49 2.47
N PRO A 32 -9.16 -3.76 2.39
CA PRO A 32 -7.82 -4.16 2.80
C PRO A 32 -6.72 -3.38 2.07
N ILE A 33 -5.70 -2.95 2.82
CA ILE A 33 -4.57 -2.17 2.33
C ILE A 33 -3.28 -2.94 2.59
N ALA A 34 -2.52 -3.18 1.53
CA ALA A 34 -1.16 -3.72 1.59
C ALA A 34 -0.17 -2.62 1.19
N ILE A 35 0.94 -2.52 1.92
CA ILE A 35 1.97 -1.50 1.69
C ILE A 35 3.33 -2.16 1.49
N VAL A 36 3.99 -1.80 0.39
CA VAL A 36 5.40 -2.10 0.11
C VAL A 36 6.11 -0.77 -0.01
N ASN A 37 6.76 -0.33 1.07
CA ASN A 37 7.49 0.92 1.10
C ASN A 37 8.61 0.79 2.12
N TYR A 38 9.79 1.33 1.83
CA TYR A 38 10.86 1.36 2.83
C TYR A 38 10.55 2.41 3.89
N GLY A 39 10.54 2.00 5.15
CA GLY A 39 10.22 2.87 6.28
C GLY A 39 8.72 3.09 6.47
N GLN A 40 8.39 3.79 7.57
CA GLN A 40 7.02 4.00 8.02
C GLN A 40 6.28 4.97 7.10
N THR A 41 5.06 4.61 6.70
CA THR A 41 4.17 5.49 5.93
C THR A 41 3.26 6.32 6.84
N ARG A 42 2.68 7.39 6.27
CA ARG A 42 1.63 8.18 6.95
C ARG A 42 0.43 7.33 7.42
N ALA A 43 0.04 6.31 6.66
CA ALA A 43 -1.07 5.43 7.01
C ALA A 43 -0.81 4.63 8.29
N GLU A 44 0.42 4.14 8.47
CA GLU A 44 0.85 3.44 9.67
C GLU A 44 0.96 4.39 10.88
N ARG A 45 1.49 5.60 10.67
CA ARG A 45 1.55 6.65 11.72
C ARG A 45 0.16 7.02 12.25
N GLN A 46 -0.85 6.94 11.41
CA GLN A 46 -2.25 7.20 11.78
C GLN A 46 -3.00 5.95 12.24
N GLN A 47 -2.30 4.83 12.42
CA GLN A 47 -2.85 3.57 12.95
C GLN A 47 -4.11 3.11 12.18
N MET A 48 -4.07 3.23 10.85
CA MET A 48 -5.19 2.82 10.00
C MET A 48 -5.45 1.32 10.12
N ALA A 49 -6.61 0.96 10.68
CA ALA A 49 -6.97 -0.42 10.98
C ALA A 49 -7.08 -1.34 9.75
N ARG A 50 -7.13 -0.79 8.53
CA ARG A 50 -7.18 -1.58 7.30
C ARG A 50 -5.83 -1.78 6.64
N VAL A 51 -4.74 -1.30 7.21
CA VAL A 51 -3.39 -1.75 6.83
C VAL A 51 -3.21 -3.17 7.35
N VAL A 52 -3.50 -4.15 6.49
CA VAL A 52 -3.46 -5.58 6.84
C VAL A 52 -2.10 -6.21 6.53
N TYR A 53 -1.27 -5.54 5.75
CA TYR A 53 0.07 -6.00 5.40
C TYR A 53 1.02 -4.82 5.18
N LYS A 54 2.24 -4.95 5.71
CA LYS A 54 3.36 -4.04 5.47
C LYS A 54 4.62 -4.84 5.16
N SER A 55 5.36 -4.39 4.16
CA SER A 55 6.72 -4.85 3.85
C SER A 55 7.66 -3.69 3.65
N ASP A 56 8.89 -3.84 4.13
CA ASP A 56 10.04 -2.98 3.81
C ASP A 56 10.90 -3.54 2.66
N ALA A 57 10.36 -4.50 1.90
CA ALA A 57 11.08 -5.09 0.76
C ALA A 57 11.45 -4.02 -0.28
N HIS A 58 12.66 -4.16 -0.83
CA HIS A 58 13.12 -3.32 -1.93
C HIS A 58 12.26 -3.55 -3.17
N CYS A 59 11.61 -2.49 -3.67
CA CYS A 59 10.62 -2.59 -4.74
C CYS A 59 11.19 -3.20 -6.03
N ALA A 60 12.44 -2.91 -6.37
CA ALA A 60 13.08 -3.49 -7.55
C ALA A 60 13.25 -5.02 -7.42
N SER A 61 13.64 -5.50 -6.24
CA SER A 61 13.80 -6.93 -5.99
C SER A 61 12.46 -7.65 -5.98
N LEU A 62 11.41 -7.01 -5.45
CA LEU A 62 10.05 -7.53 -5.50
C LEU A 62 9.54 -7.61 -6.95
N LEU A 63 9.74 -6.55 -7.74
CA LEU A 63 9.34 -6.51 -9.14
C LEU A 63 10.02 -7.62 -9.95
N ALA A 64 11.34 -7.81 -9.78
CA ALA A 64 12.07 -8.88 -10.45
C ALA A 64 11.44 -10.26 -10.18
N ARG A 65 11.14 -10.56 -8.91
CA ARG A 65 10.47 -11.82 -8.52
C ARG A 65 9.05 -11.97 -9.07
N VAL A 66 8.32 -10.87 -9.24
CA VAL A 66 6.98 -10.91 -9.87
C VAL A 66 7.12 -11.20 -11.36
N LEU A 67 8.09 -10.58 -12.05
CA LEU A 67 8.32 -10.79 -13.47
C LEU A 67 8.72 -12.24 -13.80
N GLU A 68 9.44 -12.93 -12.91
CA GLU A 68 9.73 -14.36 -13.03
C GLU A 68 8.49 -15.25 -13.03
N LYS A 69 7.39 -14.81 -12.40
CA LYS A 69 6.14 -15.59 -12.29
C LYS A 69 5.13 -15.33 -13.40
N VAL A 70 5.33 -14.25 -14.17
CA VAL A 70 4.44 -13.83 -15.25
C VAL A 70 5.04 -14.15 -16.62
N ARG A 71 6.30 -14.60 -16.65
CA ARG A 71 6.93 -15.27 -17.78
C ARG A 71 6.59 -16.74 -17.79
#